data_AF-S4Y3F4-F1
#
_entry.id   AF-S4Y3F4-F1
#
_cell.length_a   1.000
_cell.length_b   1.000
_cell.length_c   1.000
_cell.angle_alpha   90.00
_cell.angle_beta   90.00
_cell.angle_gamma   90.00
#
_symmetry.space_group_name_H-M   'P 1'
#
loop_
_entity.id
_entity.type
_entity.pdbx_description
1 polymer ?
#
loop_
_entity_poly.entity_id
_entity_poly.type
_entity_poly.pdbx_seq_one_letter_code
_entity_poly.pdbx_strand_id
1 'polypeptide(L)'
;MISVNVIESVVVFPGTATVTHVSSAGVVPIPIRSAGRFDELAQALGLRLSVPALVIEQGTPSPGGGTLVICPPDVMHDLEVSGARGLPWVVVVDMDRAKVVRRAEALGLAATVEVQDYANWVDGLPQPPAIYGRKELAERIGAVASEHPLHAGPRYARMTRAGGDLPMLLADYLAAYAEAGLPAP
;
A
#
# COMPACT_ATOMS: atom_id res chain seq x y z
N MET A 1 -22.28 8.76 18.89
CA MET A 1 -20.93 8.18 19.03
C MET A 1 -20.31 8.17 17.66
N ILE A 2 -19.25 8.94 17.44
CA ILE A 2 -18.47 8.85 16.20
C ILE A 2 -17.58 7.63 16.40
N SER A 3 -17.83 6.54 15.68
CA SER A 3 -16.94 5.39 15.69
C SER A 3 -15.59 5.85 15.13
N VAL A 4 -14.55 5.80 15.96
CA VAL A 4 -13.18 5.97 15.49
C VAL A 4 -12.88 4.79 14.57
N ASN A 5 -12.53 5.05 13.32
CA ASN A 5 -12.04 4.01 12.43
C ASN A 5 -10.62 3.67 12.89
N VAL A 6 -10.44 2.52 13.54
CA VAL A 6 -9.13 2.04 14.02
C VAL A 6 -8.69 0.89 13.13
N ILE A 7 -7.41 0.87 12.75
CA ILE A 7 -6.80 -0.33 12.15
C ILE A 7 -6.59 -1.33 13.29
N GLU A 8 -7.22 -2.49 13.19
CA GLU A 8 -7.13 -3.59 14.15
C GLU A 8 -6.24 -4.71 13.64
N SER A 9 -6.09 -4.84 12.31
CA SER A 9 -5.17 -5.81 11.70
C SER A 9 -4.72 -5.39 10.30
N VAL A 10 -3.58 -5.90 9.88
CA VAL A 10 -3.06 -5.78 8.51
C VAL A 10 -2.99 -7.17 7.88
N VAL A 11 -3.51 -7.31 6.67
CA VAL A 11 -3.39 -8.53 5.90
C VAL A 11 -2.78 -8.23 4.55
N VAL A 12 -1.65 -8.85 4.27
CA VAL A 12 -0.93 -8.73 3.01
C VAL A 12 -1.26 -9.93 2.13
N PHE A 13 -1.85 -9.68 0.97
CA PHE A 13 -2.20 -10.68 -0.03
C PHE A 13 -1.30 -10.50 -1.26
N PRO A 14 -0.16 -11.20 -1.34
CA PRO A 14 0.77 -11.05 -2.44
C PRO A 14 0.32 -11.77 -3.73
N GLY A 15 -0.74 -12.57 -3.66
CA GLY A 15 -1.11 -13.50 -4.73
C GLY A 15 -0.29 -14.78 -4.71
N THR A 16 -0.54 -15.68 -5.68
CA THR A 16 0.10 -17.00 -5.79
C THR A 16 1.11 -17.09 -6.94
N ALA A 17 1.38 -15.97 -7.60
CA ALA A 17 2.27 -15.92 -8.76
C ALA A 17 3.72 -16.27 -8.39
N THR A 18 4.48 -16.69 -9.41
CA THR A 18 5.93 -16.88 -9.32
C THR A 18 6.62 -15.95 -10.29
N VAL A 19 7.83 -15.50 -9.94
CA VAL A 19 8.68 -14.68 -10.80
C VAL A 19 9.99 -15.39 -11.07
N THR A 20 10.57 -15.10 -12.23
CA THR A 20 11.84 -15.67 -12.64
C THR A 20 12.99 -14.89 -12.01
N HIS A 21 13.74 -15.52 -11.11
CA HIS A 21 14.95 -14.95 -10.54
C HIS A 21 16.19 -15.43 -11.30
N VAL A 22 16.96 -14.48 -11.83
CA VAL A 22 18.20 -14.75 -12.56
C VAL A 22 19.37 -14.42 -11.66
N SER A 23 20.17 -15.42 -11.32
CA SER A 23 21.37 -15.29 -10.48
C SER A 23 22.57 -15.96 -11.13
N SER A 24 23.76 -15.80 -10.53
CA SER A 24 24.96 -16.53 -10.96
C SER A 24 24.82 -18.06 -10.82
N ALA A 25 23.88 -18.55 -10.01
CA ALA A 25 23.57 -19.97 -9.86
C ALA A 25 22.55 -20.49 -10.91
N GLY A 26 22.01 -19.61 -11.76
CA GLY A 26 21.05 -19.96 -12.81
C GLY A 26 19.71 -19.22 -12.66
N VAL A 27 18.73 -19.73 -13.41
CA VAL A 27 17.36 -19.20 -13.50
C VAL A 27 16.44 -20.07 -12.65
N VAL A 28 15.88 -19.50 -11.59
CA VAL A 28 15.02 -20.25 -10.64
C VAL A 28 13.71 -19.48 -10.43
N PRO A 29 12.54 -20.13 -10.50
CA PRO A 29 11.29 -19.51 -10.11
C PRO A 29 11.25 -19.29 -8.60
N ILE A 30 10.89 -18.09 -8.16
CA ILE A 30 10.68 -17.76 -6.74
C ILE A 30 9.24 -17.23 -6.54
N PRO A 31 8.61 -17.47 -5.38
CA PRO A 31 7.29 -16.92 -5.08
C PRO A 31 7.30 -15.38 -5.06
N ILE A 32 6.21 -14.76 -5.54
CA ILE A 32 6.04 -13.30 -5.49
C ILE A 32 6.10 -12.76 -4.06
N ARG A 33 5.63 -13.54 -3.08
CA ARG A 33 5.75 -13.27 -1.64
C ARG A 33 7.19 -12.95 -1.22
N SER A 34 8.14 -13.79 -1.63
CA SER A 34 9.56 -13.63 -1.33
C SER A 34 10.17 -12.50 -2.14
N ALA A 35 9.90 -12.46 -3.46
CA ALA A 35 10.47 -11.46 -4.35
C ALA A 35 10.06 -10.03 -3.97
N GLY A 36 8.80 -9.82 -3.61
CA GLY A 36 8.27 -8.53 -3.19
C GLY A 36 8.51 -8.19 -1.72
N ARG A 37 9.28 -9.00 -0.97
CA ARG A 37 9.55 -8.80 0.48
C ARG A 37 8.28 -8.55 1.31
N PHE A 38 7.18 -9.24 0.99
CA PHE A 38 5.88 -9.00 1.62
C PHE A 38 5.84 -9.37 3.10
N ASP A 39 6.62 -10.37 3.53
CA ASP A 39 6.78 -10.71 4.96
C ASP A 39 7.41 -9.57 5.76
N GLU A 40 8.43 -8.92 5.20
CA GLU A 40 9.10 -7.80 5.84
C GLU A 40 8.19 -6.57 5.89
N LEU A 41 7.45 -6.30 4.81
CA LEU A 41 6.43 -5.25 4.78
C LEU A 41 5.37 -5.48 5.87
N ALA A 42 4.82 -6.70 5.96
CA ALA A 42 3.83 -7.06 6.96
C ALA A 42 4.38 -6.88 8.38
N GLN A 43 5.57 -7.41 8.66
CA GLN A 43 6.21 -7.29 9.97
C GLN A 43 6.45 -5.83 10.36
N ALA A 44 7.00 -5.02 9.46
CA ALA A 44 7.28 -3.61 9.73
C ALA A 44 6.00 -2.83 10.03
N LEU A 45 4.93 -3.06 9.26
CA LEU A 45 3.65 -2.42 9.48
C LEU A 45 2.98 -2.86 10.77
N GLY A 46 2.97 -4.16 11.08
CA GLY A 46 2.40 -4.69 12.32
C GLY A 46 3.07 -4.12 13.57
N LEU A 47 4.41 -4.02 13.55
CA LEU A 47 5.17 -3.40 14.63
C LEU A 47 4.85 -1.91 14.79
N ARG A 48 4.78 -1.16 13.68
CA ARG A 48 4.57 0.29 13.72
C ARG A 48 3.15 0.68 14.09
N LEU A 49 2.16 -0.04 13.57
CA LEU A 49 0.76 0.19 13.88
C LEU A 49 0.32 -0.48 15.19
N SER A 50 1.20 -1.30 15.80
CA SER A 50 0.89 -2.09 17.01
C SER A 50 -0.34 -3.01 16.83
N VAL A 51 -0.42 -3.66 15.68
CA VAL A 51 -1.52 -4.58 15.31
C VAL A 51 -0.97 -5.90 14.75
N PRO A 52 -1.75 -6.99 14.80
CA PRO A 52 -1.43 -8.20 14.07
C PRO A 52 -1.27 -7.92 12.57
N ALA A 53 -0.18 -8.42 11.98
CA ALA A 53 0.05 -8.37 10.54
C ALA A 53 0.36 -9.77 10.01
N LEU A 54 -0.34 -10.19 8.97
CA LEU A 54 -0.23 -11.53 8.39
C LEU A 54 -0.08 -11.46 6.87
N VAL A 55 0.68 -12.40 6.31
CA VAL A 55 0.74 -12.63 4.86
C VAL A 55 -0.09 -13.86 4.52
N ILE A 56 -1.07 -13.72 3.63
CA ILE A 56 -2.00 -14.77 3.22
C ILE A 56 -1.95 -14.93 1.70
N GLU A 57 -1.68 -16.15 1.24
CA GLU A 57 -1.55 -16.46 -0.20
C GLU A 57 -2.85 -17.01 -0.82
N GLN A 58 -3.84 -17.42 -0.01
CA GLN A 58 -5.07 -18.04 -0.47
C GLN A 58 -6.32 -17.44 0.19
N GLY A 59 -7.43 -17.48 -0.54
CA GLY A 59 -8.71 -16.93 -0.11
C GLY A 59 -8.96 -15.52 -0.65
N THR A 60 -10.10 -14.95 -0.28
CA THR A 60 -10.49 -13.61 -0.73
C THR A 60 -10.21 -12.61 0.41
N PRO A 61 -9.46 -11.53 0.15
CA PRO A 61 -9.27 -10.48 1.14
C PRO A 61 -10.62 -9.90 1.56
N SER A 62 -10.83 -9.67 2.84
CA SER A 62 -12.02 -9.00 3.37
C SER A 62 -11.62 -7.67 4.00
N PRO A 63 -11.45 -6.61 3.19
CA PRO A 63 -11.07 -5.30 3.71
C PRO A 63 -12.25 -4.65 4.47
N GLY A 64 -11.93 -3.84 5.48
CA GLY A 64 -12.91 -3.14 6.32
C GLY A 64 -13.06 -3.74 7.72
N GLY A 65 -13.92 -3.15 8.54
CA GLY A 65 -14.14 -3.59 9.92
C GLY A 65 -12.85 -3.64 10.75
N GLY A 66 -11.94 -2.68 10.55
CA GLY A 66 -10.62 -2.64 11.18
C GLY A 66 -9.52 -3.43 10.46
N THR A 67 -9.84 -4.17 9.39
CA THR A 67 -8.85 -4.92 8.61
C THR A 67 -8.37 -4.09 7.41
N LEU A 68 -7.09 -3.75 7.40
CA LEU A 68 -6.40 -3.17 6.25
C LEU A 68 -5.83 -4.27 5.36
N VAL A 69 -6.12 -4.23 4.06
CA VAL A 69 -5.58 -5.16 3.06
C VAL A 69 -4.48 -4.48 2.26
N ILE A 70 -3.36 -5.17 2.04
CA ILE A 70 -2.29 -4.74 1.15
C ILE A 70 -2.13 -5.78 0.04
N CYS A 71 -2.19 -5.37 -1.21
CA CYS A 71 -2.15 -6.31 -2.33
C CYS A 71 -1.54 -5.71 -3.61
N PRO A 72 -1.11 -6.54 -4.57
CA PRO A 72 -0.73 -6.11 -5.92
C PRO A 72 -1.97 -5.84 -6.80
N PRO A 73 -1.79 -5.25 -8.01
CA PRO A 73 -2.91 -4.80 -8.85
C PRO A 73 -3.85 -5.90 -9.36
N ASP A 74 -3.36 -7.12 -9.54
CA ASP A 74 -4.15 -8.29 -9.93
C ASP A 74 -5.11 -8.73 -8.82
N VAL A 75 -4.62 -8.85 -7.58
CA VAL A 75 -5.47 -9.16 -6.42
C VAL A 75 -6.47 -8.03 -6.17
N MET A 76 -6.08 -6.77 -6.39
CA MET A 76 -7.02 -5.64 -6.34
C MET A 76 -8.12 -5.77 -7.40
N HIS A 77 -7.77 -6.16 -8.62
CA HIS A 77 -8.74 -6.37 -9.68
C HIS A 77 -9.78 -7.44 -9.30
N ASP A 78 -9.34 -8.54 -8.67
CA ASP A 78 -10.24 -9.59 -8.18
C ASP A 78 -11.19 -9.05 -7.09
N LEU A 79 -10.71 -8.20 -6.19
CA LEU A 79 -11.55 -7.52 -5.19
C LEU A 79 -12.63 -6.64 -5.84
N GLU A 80 -12.26 -5.88 -6.87
CA GLU A 80 -13.22 -5.06 -7.63
C GLU A 80 -14.29 -5.93 -8.30
N VAL A 81 -13.87 -6.99 -9.00
CA VAL A 81 -14.78 -7.91 -9.70
C VAL A 81 -15.72 -8.62 -8.72
N SER A 82 -15.24 -8.95 -7.52
CA SER A 82 -16.06 -9.56 -6.46
C SER A 82 -17.07 -8.60 -5.82
N GLY A 83 -16.96 -7.29 -6.07
CA GLY A 83 -17.82 -6.27 -5.46
C GLY A 83 -17.51 -6.01 -3.98
N ALA A 84 -16.24 -6.15 -3.57
CA ALA A 84 -15.81 -5.90 -2.20
C ALA A 84 -16.17 -4.47 -1.75
N ARG A 85 -16.87 -4.34 -0.63
CA ARG A 85 -17.36 -3.02 -0.12
C ARG A 85 -16.30 -2.22 0.63
N GLY A 86 -15.19 -2.84 1.02
CA GLY A 86 -14.15 -2.26 1.88
C GLY A 86 -12.96 -1.66 1.16
N LEU A 87 -13.05 -1.28 -0.12
CA LEU A 87 -11.92 -0.73 -0.89
C LEU A 87 -11.16 0.45 -0.23
N PRO A 88 -11.80 1.31 0.59
CA PRO A 88 -11.08 2.33 1.36
C PRO A 88 -10.12 1.82 2.44
N TRP A 89 -10.14 0.51 2.70
CA TRP A 89 -9.20 -0.19 3.57
C TRP A 89 -8.18 -1.01 2.76
N VAL A 90 -7.99 -0.69 1.48
CA VAL A 90 -7.03 -1.36 0.61
C VAL A 90 -5.86 -0.43 0.30
N VAL A 91 -4.64 -0.94 0.42
CA VAL A 91 -3.43 -0.37 -0.12
C VAL A 91 -2.97 -1.21 -1.30
N VAL A 92 -2.76 -0.58 -2.46
CA VAL A 92 -2.24 -1.31 -3.63
C VAL A 92 -0.78 -0.96 -3.85
N VAL A 93 0.08 -1.97 -3.77
CA VAL A 93 1.52 -1.83 -4.09
C VAL A 93 1.77 -2.23 -5.54
N ASP A 94 2.93 -1.84 -6.06
CA ASP A 94 3.37 -2.18 -7.42
C ASP A 94 2.41 -1.68 -8.52
N MET A 95 1.84 -0.49 -8.34
CA MET A 95 0.89 0.10 -9.27
C MET A 95 1.58 0.82 -10.43
N ASP A 96 1.05 0.65 -11.64
CA ASP A 96 1.48 1.39 -12.83
C ASP A 96 1.32 2.92 -12.64
N ARG A 97 2.42 3.66 -12.85
CA ARG A 97 2.49 5.13 -12.77
C ARG A 97 1.37 5.83 -13.52
N ALA A 98 1.02 5.37 -14.71
CA ALA A 98 0.01 6.02 -15.54
C ALA A 98 -1.41 5.92 -14.94
N LYS A 99 -1.61 5.01 -13.98
CA LYS A 99 -2.91 4.70 -13.39
C LYS A 99 -2.99 5.03 -11.91
N VAL A 100 -1.85 5.16 -11.21
CA VAL A 100 -1.76 5.18 -9.74
C VAL A 100 -2.69 6.17 -9.06
N VAL A 101 -2.67 7.45 -9.47
CA VAL A 101 -3.53 8.50 -8.88
C VAL A 101 -4.99 8.28 -9.24
N ARG A 102 -5.27 8.10 -10.54
CA ARG A 102 -6.64 7.96 -11.05
C ARG A 102 -7.35 6.76 -10.43
N ARG A 103 -6.66 5.62 -10.29
CA ARG A 103 -7.20 4.40 -9.67
C ARG A 103 -7.44 4.60 -8.18
N ALA A 104 -6.46 5.17 -7.46
CA ALA A 104 -6.61 5.46 -6.03
C ALA A 104 -7.83 6.35 -5.76
N GLU A 105 -8.01 7.40 -6.55
CA GLU A 105 -9.13 8.32 -6.40
C GLU A 105 -10.48 7.74 -6.77
N ALA A 106 -10.54 6.98 -7.87
CA ALA A 106 -11.79 6.40 -8.36
C ALA A 106 -12.35 5.34 -7.40
N LEU A 107 -11.46 4.60 -6.74
CA LEU A 107 -11.82 3.51 -5.83
C LEU A 107 -11.76 3.90 -4.35
N GLY A 108 -11.23 5.08 -4.05
CA GLY A 108 -11.10 5.57 -2.68
C GLY A 108 -10.11 4.81 -1.82
N LEU A 109 -9.05 4.25 -2.41
CA LEU A 109 -8.08 3.39 -1.73
C LEU A 109 -7.40 4.10 -0.57
N ALA A 110 -7.03 3.39 0.49
CA ALA A 110 -6.29 3.98 1.61
C ALA A 110 -5.00 4.65 1.11
N ALA A 111 -4.22 3.92 0.32
CA ALA A 111 -3.02 4.42 -0.36
C ALA A 111 -2.68 3.57 -1.58
N THR A 112 -1.75 4.03 -2.40
CA THR A 112 -1.07 3.21 -3.41
C THR A 112 0.42 3.48 -3.43
N VAL A 113 1.21 2.51 -3.90
CA VAL A 113 2.65 2.66 -4.13
C VAL A 113 2.92 2.34 -5.59
N GLU A 114 3.61 3.24 -6.27
CA GLU A 114 4.00 3.04 -7.67
C GLU A 114 5.07 1.95 -7.79
N VAL A 115 5.06 1.21 -8.90
CA VAL A 115 6.05 0.16 -9.25
C VAL A 115 7.49 0.59 -8.99
N GLN A 116 7.90 1.78 -9.44
CA GLN A 116 9.28 2.23 -9.27
C GLN A 116 9.60 2.51 -7.80
N ASP A 117 8.68 3.13 -7.05
CA ASP A 117 8.89 3.45 -5.64
C ASP A 117 8.91 2.17 -4.78
N TYR A 118 8.09 1.18 -5.12
CA TYR A 118 8.09 -0.14 -4.48
C TYR A 118 9.37 -0.92 -4.79
N ALA A 119 9.76 -1.00 -6.07
CA ALA A 119 10.99 -1.67 -6.51
C ALA A 119 12.24 -1.05 -5.86
N ASN A 120 12.31 0.29 -5.79
CA ASN A 120 13.41 0.97 -5.11
C ASN A 120 13.58 0.50 -3.66
N TRP A 121 12.47 0.32 -2.92
CA TRP A 121 12.52 -0.20 -1.56
C TRP A 121 12.91 -1.69 -1.52
N VAL A 122 12.30 -2.52 -2.37
CA VAL A 122 12.61 -3.95 -2.45
C VAL A 122 14.10 -4.18 -2.72
N ASP A 123 14.67 -3.41 -3.65
CA ASP A 123 16.07 -3.50 -4.07
C ASP A 123 17.04 -2.73 -3.16
N GLY A 124 16.54 -2.03 -2.13
CA GLY A 124 17.36 -1.26 -1.19
C GLY A 124 18.06 -0.05 -1.82
N LEU A 125 17.48 0.53 -2.87
CA LEU A 125 18.03 1.70 -3.55
C LEU A 125 17.84 2.96 -2.68
N PRO A 126 18.83 3.88 -2.66
CA PRO A 126 18.82 5.06 -1.79
C PRO A 126 17.94 6.20 -2.33
N GLN A 127 16.68 5.89 -2.67
CA GLN A 127 15.69 6.86 -3.11
C GLN A 127 14.74 7.19 -1.95
N PRO A 128 14.30 8.46 -1.82
CA PRO A 128 13.28 8.80 -0.84
C PRO A 128 12.02 7.96 -1.04
N PRO A 129 11.44 7.38 0.02
CA PRO A 129 10.22 6.60 -0.10
C PRO A 129 9.08 7.50 -0.55
N ALA A 130 8.15 6.92 -1.31
CA ALA A 130 6.96 7.63 -1.75
C ALA A 130 5.73 6.75 -1.75
N ILE A 131 4.60 7.38 -1.44
CA ILE A 131 3.27 6.79 -1.49
C ILE A 131 2.33 7.76 -2.18
N TYR A 132 1.23 7.27 -2.72
CA TYR A 132 0.13 8.08 -3.21
C TYR A 132 -1.04 7.95 -2.24
N GLY A 133 -1.51 9.07 -1.72
CA GLY A 133 -2.54 9.10 -0.68
C GLY A 133 -3.27 10.44 -0.66
N ARG A 134 -4.19 10.62 0.29
CA ARG A 134 -5.00 11.84 0.43
C ARG A 134 -4.16 13.04 0.84
N LYS A 135 -4.10 14.08 -0.01
CA LYS A 135 -3.23 15.27 0.14
C LYS A 135 -3.24 15.89 1.52
N GLU A 136 -4.43 16.01 2.12
CA GLU A 136 -4.64 16.63 3.44
C GLU A 136 -3.90 15.93 4.59
N LEU A 137 -3.42 14.70 4.40
CA LEU A 137 -2.66 13.97 5.41
C LEU A 137 -1.15 14.22 5.33
N ALA A 138 -0.64 14.82 4.24
CA ALA A 138 0.80 14.97 4.02
C ALA A 138 1.49 15.75 5.14
N GLU A 139 0.95 16.92 5.50
CA GLU A 139 1.51 17.78 6.55
C GLU A 139 1.50 17.07 7.92
N ARG A 140 0.42 16.34 8.23
CA ARG A 140 0.27 15.61 9.50
C ARG A 140 1.36 14.57 9.73
N ILE A 141 1.87 13.96 8.66
CA ILE A 141 2.92 12.93 8.73
C ILE A 141 4.33 13.46 8.41
N GLY A 142 4.47 14.78 8.26
CA GLY A 142 5.73 15.42 7.89
C GLY A 142 6.21 15.05 6.48
N ALA A 143 5.28 14.75 5.57
CA ALA A 143 5.58 14.46 4.17
C ALA A 143 5.29 15.66 3.27
N VAL A 144 6.01 15.74 2.16
CA VAL A 144 5.80 16.72 1.09
C VAL A 144 4.92 16.09 0.02
N ALA A 145 3.76 16.68 -0.22
CA ALA A 145 2.88 16.32 -1.34
C ALA A 145 3.34 17.00 -2.64
N SER A 146 3.44 16.23 -3.71
CA SER A 146 3.73 16.75 -5.05
C SER A 146 2.52 17.49 -5.62
N GLU A 147 2.78 18.63 -6.25
CA GLU A 147 1.76 19.38 -7.02
C GLU A 147 1.81 19.07 -8.53
N HIS A 148 2.73 18.20 -8.96
CA HIS A 148 2.90 17.91 -10.38
C HIS A 148 1.66 17.20 -10.95
N PRO A 149 1.12 17.60 -12.13
CA PRO A 149 -0.13 17.04 -12.66
C PRO A 149 -0.11 15.52 -12.87
N LEU A 150 1.05 14.93 -13.19
CA LEU A 150 1.20 13.47 -13.30
C LEU A 150 1.16 12.73 -11.96
N HIS A 151 1.31 13.46 -10.85
CA HIS A 151 1.44 12.92 -9.50
C HIS A 151 0.36 13.42 -8.55
N ALA A 152 -0.59 14.22 -9.04
CA ALA A 152 -1.62 14.87 -8.25
C ALA A 152 -2.98 14.79 -8.96
N GLY A 153 -4.01 14.36 -8.24
CA GLY A 153 -5.41 14.44 -8.63
C GLY A 153 -6.14 15.46 -7.74
N PRO A 154 -7.47 15.57 -7.78
CA PRO A 154 -8.20 16.47 -6.89
C PRO A 154 -7.98 16.20 -5.39
N ARG A 155 -7.88 14.93 -4.98
CA ARG A 155 -7.81 14.51 -3.58
C ARG A 155 -6.51 13.78 -3.23
N TYR A 156 -5.86 13.13 -4.19
CA TYR A 156 -4.66 12.32 -3.95
C TYR A 156 -3.42 13.00 -4.52
N ALA A 157 -2.28 12.78 -3.89
CA ALA A 157 -0.98 13.15 -4.43
C ALA A 157 0.10 12.13 -4.05
N ARG A 158 1.18 12.12 -4.83
CA ARG A 158 2.45 11.51 -4.40
C ARG A 158 3.00 12.29 -3.21
N MET A 159 3.28 11.59 -2.13
CA MET A 159 3.89 12.11 -0.91
C MET A 159 5.28 11.51 -0.76
N THR A 160 6.23 12.32 -0.35
CA THR A 160 7.60 11.90 -0.07
C THR A 160 8.04 12.41 1.28
N ARG A 161 8.96 11.71 1.93
CA ARG A 161 9.54 12.14 3.19
C ARG A 161 11.05 12.00 3.16
N ALA A 162 11.75 12.98 3.71
CA ALA A 162 13.19 12.94 3.83
C ALA A 162 13.59 11.94 4.94
N GLY A 163 14.36 10.93 4.57
CA GLY A 163 14.78 9.87 5.48
C GLY A 163 13.68 8.85 5.80
N GLY A 164 14.12 7.70 6.32
CA GLY A 164 13.25 6.55 6.58
C GLY A 164 13.10 5.62 5.38
N ASP A 165 12.20 4.65 5.53
CA ASP A 165 11.87 3.66 4.51
C ASP A 165 10.38 3.73 4.11
N LEU A 166 10.02 2.94 3.09
CA LEU A 166 8.65 2.87 2.59
C LEU A 166 7.67 2.35 3.66
N PRO A 167 7.94 1.24 4.39
CA PRO A 167 7.05 0.77 5.44
C PRO A 167 6.77 1.81 6.53
N MET A 168 7.78 2.59 6.94
CA MET A 168 7.58 3.64 7.94
C MET A 168 6.72 4.79 7.40
N LEU A 169 6.96 5.25 6.16
CA LEU A 169 6.10 6.25 5.52
C LEU A 169 4.65 5.78 5.40
N LEU A 170 4.46 4.55 4.97
CA LEU A 170 3.14 3.96 4.81
C LEU A 170 2.43 3.79 6.17
N ALA A 171 3.12 3.30 7.21
CA ALA A 171 2.54 3.16 8.55
C ALA A 171 2.07 4.48 9.14
N ASP A 172 2.92 5.51 9.10
CA ASP A 172 2.58 6.83 9.65
C ASP A 172 1.38 7.45 8.90
N TYR A 173 1.36 7.30 7.57
CA TYR A 173 0.22 7.70 6.75
C TYR A 173 -1.06 6.96 7.13
N LEU A 174 -1.01 5.64 7.28
CA LEU A 174 -2.18 4.81 7.57
C LEU A 174 -2.75 5.09 8.97
N ALA A 175 -1.88 5.37 9.96
CA ALA A 175 -2.32 5.82 11.27
C ALA A 175 -3.08 7.16 11.18
N ALA A 176 -2.51 8.15 10.48
CA ALA A 176 -3.17 9.43 10.26
C ALA A 176 -4.49 9.31 9.47
N TYR A 177 -4.54 8.39 8.50
CA TYR A 177 -5.73 8.09 7.70
C TYR A 177 -6.86 7.50 8.56
N ALA A 178 -6.55 6.55 9.44
CA ALA A 178 -7.50 5.93 10.36
C ALA A 178 -8.08 6.96 11.35
N GLU A 179 -7.22 7.76 11.98
CA GLU A 179 -7.61 8.84 12.90
C GLU A 179 -8.51 9.88 12.26
N ALA A 180 -8.26 10.22 10.99
CA ALA A 180 -9.03 11.21 10.28
C ALA A 180 -10.48 10.76 10.00
N GLY A 181 -10.81 9.47 10.20
CA GLY A 181 -12.16 8.94 10.08
C GLY A 181 -12.77 9.19 8.71
N LEU A 182 -11.91 9.32 7.70
CA LEU A 182 -12.30 9.88 6.42
C LEU A 182 -13.27 8.92 5.74
N PRO A 183 -14.47 9.40 5.36
CA PRO A 183 -15.44 8.54 4.70
C PRO A 183 -14.84 8.01 3.39
N ALA A 184 -15.17 6.76 3.09
CA ALA A 184 -15.12 6.23 1.74
C ALA A 184 -15.72 7.28 0.77
N PRO A 185 -15.07 7.58 -0.36
CA PRO A 185 -15.62 8.53 -1.31
C PRO A 185 -16.98 8.11 -1.88
#